data_AF-A0A658NLE0-F1
#
_entry.id   AF-A0A658NLE0-F1
#
_cell.length_a   1.000
_cell.length_b   1.000
_cell.length_c   1.000
_cell.angle_alpha   90.00
_cell.angle_beta   90.00
_cell.angle_gamma   90.00
#
_symmetry.space_group_name_H-M   'P 1'
#
loop_
_entity.id
_entity.type
_entity.pdbx_description
1 polymer ?
#
loop_
_entity_poly.entity_id
_entity_poly.type
_entity_poly.pdbx_seq_one_letter_code
_entity_poly.pdbx_strand_id
1 'polypeptide(L)'
;PALRKVRDQGKVRFIGVSGYPMKMFRFVLAQTDLDVVLSYNHYTLQNTMFADLVPYLKAKHVGIMNAAPFSARLLTNQPLPKWH
;
A
#
# COMPACT_ATOMS: atom_id res chain seq x y z
N PRO A 1 19.20 0.93 -2.28
CA PRO A 1 20.38 0.08 -2.63
C PRO A 1 20.34 -1.35 -2.05
N ALA A 2 20.13 -1.52 -0.74
CA ALA A 2 20.16 -2.84 -0.09
C ALA A 2 19.13 -3.83 -0.66
N LEU A 3 17.86 -3.42 -0.79
CA LEU A 3 16.79 -4.27 -1.34
C LEU A 3 17.06 -4.70 -2.79
N ARG A 4 17.66 -3.82 -3.60
CA ARG A 4 18.05 -4.17 -4.99
C ARG A 4 19.14 -5.22 -5.01
N LYS A 5 20.15 -5.14 -4.13
CA LYS A 5 21.16 -6.21 -4.00
C LYS A 5 20.52 -7.57 -3.66
N VAL A 6 19.51 -7.60 -2.79
CA VAL A 6 18.78 -8.83 -2.46
C VAL A 6 18.00 -9.37 -3.66
N ARG A 7 17.44 -8.48 -4.49
CA ARG A 7 16.79 -8.84 -5.76
C ARG A 7 17.79 -9.38 -6.78
N ASP A 8 18.95 -8.73 -6.92
CA ASP A 8 19.99 -9.12 -7.87
C ASP A 8 20.65 -10.46 -7.47
N GLN A 9 20.63 -10.80 -6.17
CA GLN A 9 20.96 -12.14 -5.65
C GLN A 9 19.87 -13.20 -5.95
N GLY A 10 18.76 -12.82 -6.58
CA GLY A 10 17.64 -13.72 -6.91
C GLY A 10 16.74 -14.08 -5.71
N LYS A 11 16.91 -13.47 -4.54
CA LYS A 11 16.16 -13.84 -3.31
C LYS A 11 14.75 -13.23 -3.26
N VAL A 12 14.55 -12.11 -3.93
CA VAL A 12 13.25 -11.43 -4.06
C VAL A 12 13.05 -11.03 -5.52
N ARG A 13 11.80 -10.92 -5.95
CA ARG A 13 11.45 -10.52 -7.33
C ARG A 13 11.00 -9.07 -7.44
N PHE A 14 10.30 -8.58 -6.42
CA PHE A 14 9.68 -7.25 -6.40
C PHE A 14 9.98 -6.54 -5.08
N ILE A 15 10.06 -5.21 -5.16
CA ILE A 15 10.36 -4.31 -4.05
C ILE A 15 9.21 -3.31 -3.94
N GLY A 16 8.65 -3.21 -2.75
CA GLY A 16 7.59 -2.26 -2.46
C GLY A 16 7.68 -1.70 -1.06
N VAL A 17 6.80 -0.74 -0.77
CA VAL A 17 6.68 -0.14 0.55
C VAL A 17 5.22 -0.14 1.00
N SER A 18 5.03 -0.31 2.30
CA SER A 18 3.78 -0.03 2.97
C SER A 18 3.94 1.18 3.90
N GLY A 19 2.88 1.94 4.11
CA GLY A 19 2.91 2.98 5.14
C GLY A 19 1.84 4.05 5.05
N TYR A 20 1.99 5.00 5.97
CA TYR A 20 1.14 6.18 6.18
C TYR A 20 2.06 7.30 6.72
N PRO A 21 1.81 8.59 6.43
CA PRO A 21 0.68 9.18 5.68
C PRO A 21 0.78 9.01 4.16
N MET A 22 -0.34 9.16 3.43
CA MET A 22 -0.42 8.96 1.97
C MET A 22 0.63 9.77 1.17
N LYS A 23 1.01 10.97 1.64
CA LYS A 23 2.07 11.79 1.02
C LYS A 23 3.44 11.10 0.95
N MET A 24 3.70 10.13 1.83
CA MET A 24 4.95 9.37 1.85
C MET A 24 5.17 8.60 0.53
N PHE A 25 4.11 8.06 -0.08
CA PHE A 25 4.25 7.31 -1.34
C PHE A 25 4.80 8.18 -2.47
N ARG A 26 4.30 9.42 -2.61
CA ARG A 26 4.81 10.36 -3.61
C ARG A 26 6.26 10.75 -3.32
N PHE A 27 6.60 10.96 -2.04
CA PHE A 27 7.96 11.28 -1.62
C PHE A 27 8.96 10.16 -1.96
N VAL A 28 8.61 8.90 -1.66
CA VAL A 28 9.48 7.75 -1.95
C VAL A 28 9.58 7.51 -3.46
N LEU A 29 8.44 7.54 -4.18
CA LEU A 29 8.42 7.35 -5.63
C LEU A 29 9.11 8.48 -6.40
N ALA A 30 9.34 9.64 -5.79
CA ALA A 30 10.16 10.71 -6.37
C ALA A 30 11.67 10.43 -6.28
N GLN A 31 12.10 9.52 -5.39
CA GLN A 31 13.51 9.22 -5.13
C GLN A 31 13.95 7.85 -5.66
N THR A 32 13.01 6.92 -5.81
CA THR A 32 13.30 5.57 -6.29
C THR A 32 12.07 4.92 -6.91
N ASP A 33 12.31 4.09 -7.91
CA ASP A 33 11.27 3.23 -8.47
C ASP A 33 10.93 2.09 -7.52
N LEU A 34 9.64 1.78 -7.44
CA LEU A 34 9.08 0.67 -6.68
C LEU A 34 8.18 -0.15 -7.60
N ASP A 35 8.12 -1.45 -7.35
CA ASP A 35 7.25 -2.36 -8.09
C ASP A 35 5.82 -2.32 -7.54
N VAL A 36 5.65 -2.05 -6.24
CA VAL A 36 4.34 -2.03 -5.58
C VAL A 36 4.29 -1.11 -4.36
N VAL A 37 3.12 -0.55 -4.10
CA VAL A 37 2.79 0.13 -2.85
C VAL A 37 1.60 -0.55 -2.17
N LEU A 38 1.63 -0.59 -0.84
CA LEU A 38 0.57 -1.15 -0.01
C LEU A 38 0.06 -0.12 1.01
N SER A 39 -1.22 0.17 0.97
CA SER A 39 -1.91 0.91 2.03
C SER A 39 -2.77 -0.01 2.88
N TYR A 40 -3.08 0.36 4.11
CA TYR A 40 -3.89 -0.44 5.04
C TYR A 40 -5.10 0.37 5.50
N ASN A 41 -6.34 -0.09 5.33
CA ASN A 41 -7.59 0.61 5.72
C ASN A 41 -7.87 1.97 5.02
N HIS A 42 -7.16 2.33 3.94
CA HIS A 42 -7.35 3.63 3.26
C HIS A 42 -7.98 3.52 1.87
N TYR A 43 -8.44 2.33 1.48
CA TYR A 43 -9.33 2.12 0.34
C TYR A 43 -10.45 1.15 0.72
N THR A 44 -11.39 1.67 1.50
CA THR A 44 -12.57 0.97 2.03
C THR A 44 -13.80 1.86 1.83
N LEU A 45 -15.00 1.36 2.16
CA LEU A 45 -16.24 2.10 1.93
C LEU A 45 -16.26 3.48 2.61
N GLN A 46 -15.70 3.57 3.82
CA GLN A 46 -15.66 4.79 4.62
C GLN A 46 -14.37 5.61 4.48
N ASN A 47 -13.35 5.08 3.81
CA ASN A 47 -12.06 5.76 3.65
C ASN A 47 -11.48 5.49 2.27
N THR A 48 -11.52 6.50 1.41
CA THR A 48 -11.03 6.43 0.03
C THR A 48 -9.75 7.22 -0.19
N MET A 49 -9.03 7.64 0.85
CA MET A 49 -7.84 8.49 0.71
C MET A 49 -6.76 7.90 -0.22
N PHE A 50 -6.65 6.57 -0.29
CA PHE A 50 -5.70 5.91 -1.18
C PHE A 50 -6.11 5.98 -2.65
N ALA A 51 -7.40 6.21 -2.95
CA ALA A 51 -7.93 6.35 -4.31
C ALA A 51 -7.26 7.50 -5.07
N ASP A 52 -6.98 8.62 -4.39
CA ASP A 52 -6.37 9.81 -4.98
C ASP A 52 -4.95 9.56 -5.51
N LEU A 53 -4.29 8.50 -5.04
CA LEU A 53 -2.97 8.08 -5.51
C LEU A 53 -3.05 7.13 -6.71
N VAL A 54 -4.17 6.48 -6.95
CA VAL A 54 -4.31 5.45 -8.00
C VAL A 54 -3.90 5.95 -9.40
N PRO A 55 -4.34 7.14 -9.86
CA PRO A 55 -3.92 7.64 -11.17
C PRO A 55 -2.41 7.83 -11.28
N TYR A 56 -1.78 8.38 -10.23
CA TYR A 56 -0.33 8.61 -10.17
C TYR A 56 0.46 7.29 -10.19
N LEU A 57 0.01 6.30 -9.43
CA LEU A 57 0.64 4.99 -9.34
C LEU A 57 0.52 4.21 -10.67
N LYS A 58 -0.67 4.26 -11.31
CA LYS A 58 -0.89 3.69 -12.63
C LYS A 58 0.02 4.31 -13.70
N ALA A 59 0.15 5.64 -13.70
CA ALA A 59 1.03 6.36 -14.64
C ALA A 59 2.52 5.98 -14.48
N LYS A 60 2.92 5.53 -13.28
CA LYS A 60 4.27 5.03 -13.00
C LYS A 60 4.43 3.52 -13.14
N HIS A 61 3.40 2.81 -13.58
CA HIS A 61 3.38 1.34 -13.66
C HIS A 61 3.67 0.63 -12.32
N VAL A 62 3.24 1.23 -11.21
CA VAL A 62 3.43 0.68 -9.86
C VAL A 62 2.20 -0.13 -9.46
N GLY A 63 2.41 -1.34 -8.92
CA GLY A 63 1.35 -2.15 -8.34
C GLY A 63 0.69 -1.46 -7.14
N ILE A 64 -0.60 -1.71 -6.94
CA ILE A 64 -1.41 -1.03 -5.92
C ILE A 64 -2.13 -2.09 -5.08
N MET A 65 -1.87 -2.12 -3.78
CA MET A 65 -2.54 -3.03 -2.84
C MET A 65 -3.19 -2.28 -1.68
N ASN A 66 -4.41 -2.66 -1.33
CA ASN A 66 -5.06 -2.24 -0.09
C ASN A 66 -5.26 -3.44 0.85
N ALA A 67 -4.59 -3.41 1.98
CA ALA A 67 -4.77 -4.35 3.07
C ALA A 67 -5.93 -3.91 3.99
N ALA A 68 -6.54 -4.89 4.64
CA ALA A 68 -7.74 -4.72 5.47
C ALA A 68 -8.91 -4.01 4.76
N PRO A 69 -9.41 -4.57 3.65
CA PRO A 69 -10.52 -3.98 2.90
C PRO A 69 -11.83 -3.88 3.71
N PHE A 70 -11.95 -4.64 4.81
CA PHE A 70 -13.12 -4.64 5.69
C PHE A 70 -12.94 -3.86 6.99
N SER A 71 -11.89 -3.03 7.10
CA SER A 71 -11.69 -2.12 8.23
C SER A 71 -11.76 -2.81 9.59
N ALA A 72 -10.91 -3.81 9.77
CA ALA A 72 -10.85 -4.61 10.99
C ALA A 72 -12.23 -5.16 11.44
N ARG A 73 -13.00 -5.69 10.48
CA ARG A 73 -14.36 -6.28 10.63
C ARG A 73 -15.52 -5.30 10.66
N LEU A 74 -15.26 -3.99 10.68
CA LEU A 74 -16.32 -2.98 10.67
C LEU A 74 -17.28 -3.13 9.47
N LEU A 75 -16.76 -3.55 8.31
CA LEU A 75 -17.54 -3.76 7.09
C LEU A 75 -17.91 -5.25 6.90
N THR A 76 -18.27 -5.94 7.97
CA THR A 76 -18.70 -7.35 7.93
C THR A 76 -19.90 -7.57 8.86
N ASN A 77 -20.57 -8.71 8.74
CA ASN A 77 -21.65 -9.12 9.65
C ASN A 77 -21.13 -9.70 10.99
N GLN A 78 -19.83 -9.64 11.25
CA GLN A 78 -19.26 -10.13 12.51
C GLN A 78 -19.47 -9.09 13.61
N PRO A 79 -19.64 -9.52 14.88
CA PRO A 79 -19.68 -8.59 16.00
C PRO A 79 -18.35 -7.81 16.08
N LEU A 80 -18.45 -6.56 16.54
CA LEU A 80 -17.26 -5.74 16.78
C LEU A 80 -16.34 -6.45 17.78
N PRO A 81 -15.01 -6.30 17.61
CA PRO A 81 -14.07 -6.85 18.58
C PRO A 81 -14.35 -6.28 19.97
N LYS A 82 -14.25 -7.12 21.01
CA LYS A 82 -14.48 -6.69 22.40
C LYS A 82 -13.41 -5.72 22.93
N TRP A 83 -12.28 -5.61 22.24
CA TRP A 83 -11.24 -4.66 22.58
C TRP A 83 -11.65 -3.29 22.03
N HIS A 84 -11.96 -2.37 22.94
CA HIS A 84 -12.13 -0.94 22.69
C HIS A 84 -11.33 -0.19 23.74
#